data_AF-A0A3D9I301-F1
#
_entry.id   AF-A0A3D9I301-F1
#
_cell.length_a   1.000
_cell.length_b   1.000
_cell.length_c   1.000
_cell.angle_alpha   90.00
_cell.angle_beta   90.00
_cell.angle_gamma   90.00
#
_symmetry.space_group_name_H-M   'P 1'
#
loop_
_entity.id
_entity.type
_entity.pdbx_description
1 polymer ?
#
loop_
_entity_poly.entity_id
_entity_poly.type
_entity_poly.pdbx_seq_one_letter_code
_entity_poly.pdbx_strand_id
1 'polypeptide(L)' 'MALEKVLDDIEREGELRGRLEGRLEGKIEGKLEEREQVAMRMIEEQLDADLISRVTGFSLDKIDQLRAQGNN' A
#
# COMPACT_ATOMS: atom_id res chain seq x y z
N MET A 1 19.70 25.26 -30.52
CA MET A 1 20.61 24.80 -29.46
C MET A 1 20.08 25.06 -28.06
N ALA A 2 19.77 26.30 -27.62
CA ALA A 2 19.28 26.53 -26.25
C ALA A 2 17.87 25.96 -25.97
N LEU A 3 16.93 26.12 -26.91
CA LEU A 3 15.54 25.66 -26.76
C LEU A 3 15.42 24.12 -26.72
N GLU A 4 16.18 23.46 -27.59
CA GLU A 4 16.22 22.00 -27.69
C GLU A 4 16.74 21.36 -26.39
N LYS A 5 17.80 21.93 -25.81
CA LYS A 5 18.32 21.49 -24.50
C LYS A 5 17.28 21.65 -23.38
N VAL A 6 16.51 22.74 -23.39
CA VAL A 6 15.47 22.98 -22.38
C VAL A 6 14.33 21.96 -22.50
N LEU A 7 13.93 21.60 -23.73
CA LEU A 7 12.89 20.58 -23.95
C LEU A 7 13.37 19.20 -23.50
N ASP A 8 14.60 18.84 -23.85
CA ASP A 8 15.28 17.62 -23.40
C ASP A 8 15.35 17.51 -21.86
N ASP A 9 15.66 18.62 -21.18
CA ASP A 9 15.76 18.66 -19.73
C ASP A 9 14.36 18.52 -19.08
N ILE A 10 13.33 19.13 -19.66
CA ILE A 10 11.93 18.99 -19.22
C ILE A 10 11.43 17.55 -19.37
N GLU A 11 11.71 16.90 -20.51
CA GLU A 11 11.28 15.53 -20.76
C GLU A 11 11.94 14.56 -19.77
N ARG A 12 13.26 14.68 -19.57
CA ARG A 12 13.99 13.88 -18.56
C ARG A 12 13.46 14.10 -17.16
N GLU A 13 13.15 15.34 -16.79
CA GLU A 13 12.60 15.64 -15.48
C GLU A 13 11.19 15.04 -15.31
N GLY A 14 10.35 15.10 -16.35
CA GLY A 14 9.04 14.47 -16.39
C GLY A 14 9.10 12.95 -16.21
N GLU A 15 9.98 12.27 -16.94
CA GLU A 15 10.19 10.82 -16.79
C GLU A 15 10.70 10.45 -15.40
N LEU A 16 11.66 11.21 -14.87
CA LEU A 16 12.20 11.00 -13.52
C LEU A 16 11.12 11.15 -12.45
N ARG A 17 10.30 12.20 -12.55
CA ARG A 17 9.17 12.45 -11.63
C ARG A 17 8.15 11.33 -11.71
N GLY A 18 7.69 10.96 -12.91
CA GLY A 18 6.71 9.89 -13.08
C GLY A 18 7.19 8.54 -12.56
N ARG A 19 8.47 8.19 -12.77
CA ARG A 19 9.06 6.95 -12.22
C ARG A 19 9.20 6.98 -10.70
N LEU A 20 9.50 8.15 -10.11
CA LEU A 20 9.60 8.31 -8.66
C LEU A 20 8.24 8.20 -8.00
N GLU A 21 7.23 8.89 -8.53
CA GLU A 21 5.84 8.87 -8.06
C GLU A 21 5.28 7.45 -8.12
N GLY A 22 5.33 6.79 -9.29
CA GLY A 22 4.80 5.43 -9.43
C GLY A 22 5.51 4.40 -8.54
N ARG A 23 6.81 4.56 -8.28
CA ARG A 23 7.53 3.67 -7.34
C ARG A 23 7.15 3.92 -5.88
N LEU A 24 6.83 5.16 -5.51
CA LEU A 24 6.38 5.49 -4.16
C LEU A 24 4.96 4.97 -3.92
N GLU A 25 4.05 5.22 -4.86
CA GLU A 25 2.67 4.74 -4.82
C GLU A 25 2.64 3.20 -4.72
N GLY A 26 3.31 2.49 -5.63
CA GLY A 26 3.32 1.03 -5.60
C GLY A 26 3.95 0.43 -4.32
N LYS A 27 4.91 1.13 -3.69
CA LYS A 27 5.46 0.70 -2.38
C LYS A 27 4.48 0.92 -1.22
N ILE A 28 3.66 1.97 -1.28
CA ILE A 28 2.66 2.26 -0.25
C ILE A 28 1.51 1.27 -0.37
N GLU A 29 0.99 1.09 -1.60
CA GLU A 29 -0.08 0.12 -1.91
C GLU A 29 0.34 -1.29 -1.52
N GLY A 30 1.51 -1.77 -1.99
CA GLY A 30 1.97 -3.12 -1.67
C GLY A 30 2.16 -3.37 -0.16
N LYS A 31 2.60 -2.37 0.60
CA LYS A 31 2.71 -2.49 2.07
C LYS A 31 1.36 -2.54 2.77
N LEU A 32 0.37 -1.80 2.26
CA LEU A 32 -0.99 -1.84 2.81
C LEU A 32 -1.64 -3.19 2.50
N GLU A 33 -1.53 -3.65 1.25
CA GLU A 33 -2.02 -4.94 0.81
C GLU A 33 -1.40 -6.10 1.60
N GLU A 34 -0.07 -6.11 1.81
CA GLU A 34 0.58 -7.14 2.63
C GLU A 34 0.02 -7.18 4.06
N ARG A 35 -0.18 -6.01 4.69
CA ARG A 35 -0.69 -5.94 6.07
C ARG A 35 -2.14 -6.41 6.17
N GLU A 36 -2.98 -6.03 5.21
CA GLU A 36 -4.36 -6.51 5.15
C GLU A 36 -4.43 -8.01 4.86
N GLN A 37 -3.62 -8.55 3.94
CA GLN A 37 -3.55 -9.98 3.68
C GLN A 37 -3.10 -10.79 4.91
N VAL A 38 -2.11 -10.29 5.65
CA VAL A 38 -1.68 -10.93 6.90
C VAL A 38 -2.82 -10.92 7.92
N ALA A 39 -3.51 -9.80 8.10
CA ALA A 39 -4.66 -9.72 8.99
C ALA A 39 -5.79 -10.69 8.59
N MET A 40 -6.09 -10.80 7.29
CA MET A 40 -7.08 -11.71 6.75
C MET A 40 -6.73 -13.18 7.02
N ARG A 41 -5.49 -13.60 6.76
CA ARG A 41 -5.05 -14.97 7.08
C ARG A 41 -5.15 -15.26 8.58
N MET A 42 -4.78 -14.30 9.42
CA MET A 42 -4.91 -14.44 10.88
C MET A 42 -6.39 -14.58 11.32
N ILE A 43 -7.31 -13.89 10.65
CA ILE A 43 -8.75 -14.03 10.84
C ILE A 43 -9.22 -15.43 10.43
N GLU A 44 -8.79 -15.92 9.27
CA GLU A 44 -9.11 -17.26 8.76
C GLU A 44 -8.64 -18.38 9.71
N GLU A 45 -7.46 -18.19 10.31
CA GLU A 45 -6.89 -19.06 11.36
C GLU A 45 -7.59 -18.88 12.73
N GLN A 46 -8.68 -18.10 12.79
CA GLN A 46 -9.50 -17.85 13.99
C GLN A 46 -8.68 -17.28 15.16
N LEU A 47 -7.63 -16.52 14.87
CA LEU A 47 -6.83 -15.87 15.90
C LEU A 47 -7.62 -14.77 16.61
N ASP A 48 -7.22 -14.52 17.85
CA ASP A 48 -7.81 -13.52 18.73
C ASP A 48 -7.63 -12.09 18.18
N ALA A 49 -8.66 -11.25 18.31
CA ALA A 49 -8.68 -9.90 17.74
C ALA A 49 -7.63 -8.98 18.40
N ASP A 50 -7.37 -9.12 19.70
CA ASP A 50 -6.32 -8.36 20.38
C ASP A 50 -4.92 -8.77 19.88
N LEU A 51 -4.71 -10.06 19.58
CA LEU A 51 -3.46 -10.53 18.98
C LEU A 51 -3.27 -9.96 17.57
N ILE A 52 -4.31 -10.01 16.74
CA ILE A 52 -4.26 -9.46 15.38
C ILE A 52 -3.97 -7.95 15.44
N SER A 53 -4.61 -7.22 16.36
CA SER A 53 -4.37 -5.79 16.56
C SER A 53 -2.92 -5.49 16.92
N ARG A 54 -2.32 -6.24 17.86
CA ARG A 54 -0.91 -6.05 18.25
C ARG A 54 0.08 -6.33 17.12
N VAL A 55 -0.17 -7.34 16.30
CA VAL A 55 0.75 -7.75 15.23
C VAL A 55 0.60 -6.86 13.99
N THR A 56 -0.63 -6.57 13.60
CA THR A 56 -0.92 -5.85 12.36
C THR A 56 -0.97 -4.34 12.58
N GLY A 57 -1.14 -3.87 13.82
CA GLY A 57 -1.34 -2.46 14.17
C GLY A 57 -2.71 -1.90 13.77
N PHE A 58 -3.65 -2.74 13.37
CA PHE A 58 -5.03 -2.33 13.08
C PHE A 58 -5.85 -2.16 14.37
N SER A 59 -6.84 -1.26 14.33
CA SER A 59 -7.84 -1.17 15.39
C SER A 59 -8.74 -2.40 15.38
N LEU A 60 -9.37 -2.70 16.52
CA LEU A 60 -10.37 -3.76 16.62
C LEU A 60 -11.51 -3.55 15.61
N ASP A 61 -11.99 -2.31 15.45
CA ASP A 61 -13.03 -1.98 14.45
C ASP A 61 -12.61 -2.36 13.02
N LYS A 62 -11.36 -2.11 12.63
CA LYS A 62 -10.84 -2.45 11.31
C LYS A 62 -10.73 -3.97 11.15
N ILE A 63 -10.37 -4.70 12.20
CA ILE A 63 -10.33 -6.17 12.20
C ILE A 63 -11.74 -6.76 12.03
N ASP A 64 -12.74 -6.18 12.70
CA ASP A 64 -14.14 -6.60 12.54
C ASP A 64 -14.68 -6.31 11.14
N GLN A 65 -14.29 -5.18 10.53
CA GLN A 65 -14.59 -4.90 9.13
C GLN A 65 -13.96 -5.93 8.18
N LEU A 66 -12.70 -6.30 8.40
CA LEU A 66 -12.01 -7.32 7.61
C LEU A 66 -12.68 -8.70 7.77
N ARG A 67 -13.12 -9.05 8.99
CA ARG A 67 -13.93 -10.26 9.25
C ARG A 67 -15.24 -10.26 8.46
N ALA A 68 -15.92 -9.12 8.40
CA ALA A 68 -17.17 -8.99 7.64
C ALA A 68 -16.95 -9.08 6.12
N GLN A 69 -15.82 -8.58 5.61
CA GLN A 69 -15.47 -8.62 4.19
C GLN A 69 -15.09 -10.02 3.70
N GLY A 70 -14.48 -10.87 4.55
CA GLY A 70 -14.12 -12.25 4.19
C GLY A 70 -15.30 -13.25 4.16
N ASN A 71 -16.48 -12.85 4.64
CA ASN A 71 -17.68 -13.70 4.72
C ASN A 71 -18.66 -13.48 3.56
N ASN A 72 -18.23 -12.89 2.44
CA ASN A 72 -19.06 -12.59 1.26
C ASN A 72 -18.38 -13.06 -0.03
#